data_AF-A0A954NCH0-F1
#
_entry.id   AF-A0A954NCH0-F1
#
_cell.length_a   1.000
_cell.length_b   1.000
_cell.length_c   1.000
_cell.angle_alpha   90.00
_cell.angle_beta   90.00
_cell.angle_gamma   90.00
#
_symmetry.space_group_name_H-M   'P 1'
#
loop_
_entity.id
_entity.type
_entity.pdbx_description
1 polymer ?
#
loop_
_entity_poly.entity_id
_entity_poly.type
_entity_poly.pdbx_seq_one_letter_code
_entity_poly.pdbx_strand_id
1 'polypeptide(L)'
;MSAVMKFKGGPELAEGFEHLGLPLDIVTTLAVLELVCVVIYAIPATAVLGAILLTGYIGGAICTHWRVGDPFPVQIVIGALIWLGVYLREPRLWTLIPTRRG
;
A
#
# COMPACT_ATOMS: atom_id res chain seq x y z
N MET A 1 -1.98 -8.86 5.40
CA MET A 1 -0.90 -9.68 6.01
C MET A 1 0.34 -8.86 6.35
N SER A 2 0.75 -7.87 5.55
CA SER A 2 1.94 -7.01 5.81
C SER A 2 1.96 -6.32 7.20
N ALA A 3 1.02 -5.42 7.51
CA ALA A 3 1.01 -4.74 8.81
C ALA A 3 1.00 -5.69 10.03
N VAL A 4 0.22 -6.77 9.98
CA VAL A 4 0.12 -7.73 11.09
C VAL A 4 1.43 -8.51 11.27
N MET A 5 2.16 -8.84 10.20
CA MET A 5 3.49 -9.47 10.32
C MET A 5 4.50 -8.50 10.94
N LYS A 6 4.43 -7.20 10.59
CA LYS A 6 5.25 -6.15 11.21
C LYS A 6 4.99 -5.97 12.71
N PHE A 7 3.77 -6.24 13.18
CA PHE A 7 3.43 -6.21 14.61
C PHE A 7 3.67 -7.54 15.34
N LYS A 8 3.53 -8.69 14.68
CA LYS A 8 3.77 -10.00 15.28
C LYS A 8 5.26 -10.31 15.47
N GLY A 9 6.14 -9.70 14.66
CA GLY A 9 7.56 -9.97 14.67
C GLY A 9 7.89 -11.41 14.25
N GLY A 10 9.13 -11.82 14.45
CA GLY A 10 9.62 -13.17 14.13
C GLY A 10 10.86 -13.18 13.24
N PRO A 11 11.51 -14.36 13.09
CA PRO A 11 12.73 -14.49 12.29
C PRO A 11 12.50 -14.13 10.82
N GLU A 12 11.35 -14.48 10.25
CA GLU A 12 10.99 -14.15 8.85
C GLU A 12 10.91 -12.63 8.59
N LEU A 13 10.45 -11.85 9.58
CA LEU A 13 10.45 -10.39 9.48
C LEU A 13 11.88 -9.86 9.52
N ALA A 14 12.70 -10.38 10.45
CA ALA A 14 14.08 -9.96 10.60
C ALA A 14 14.90 -10.24 9.33
N GLU A 15 14.81 -11.45 8.80
CA GLU A 15 15.44 -11.88 7.56
C GLU A 15 14.95 -11.05 6.36
N GLY A 16 13.65 -10.78 6.28
CA GLY A 16 13.08 -9.94 5.22
C GLY A 16 13.59 -8.49 5.28
N PHE A 17 13.67 -7.88 6.45
CA PHE A 17 14.21 -6.52 6.61
C PHE A 17 15.71 -6.48 6.35
N GLU A 18 16.46 -7.50 6.78
CA GLU A 18 17.89 -7.65 6.51
C GLU A 18 18.16 -7.77 5.01
N HIS A 19 17.43 -8.63 4.29
CA HIS A 19 17.50 -8.77 2.83
C HIS A 19 17.21 -7.44 2.13
N LEU A 20 16.18 -6.72 2.60
CA LEU A 20 15.83 -5.40 2.08
C LEU A 20 16.81 -4.30 2.54
N GLY A 21 17.86 -4.62 3.31
CA GLY A 21 18.82 -3.65 3.85
C GLY A 21 18.17 -2.54 4.68
N LEU A 22 17.10 -2.88 5.40
CA LEU A 22 16.34 -1.97 6.25
C LEU A 22 16.62 -2.27 7.73
N PRO A 23 16.85 -1.25 8.56
CA PRO A 23 17.08 -1.48 9.97
C PRO A 23 15.76 -1.89 10.67
N LEU A 24 15.85 -2.69 11.74
CA LEU A 24 14.64 -3.20 12.42
C LEU A 24 13.92 -2.15 13.27
N ASP A 25 14.60 -1.06 13.62
CA ASP A 25 14.02 0.07 14.37
C ASP A 25 12.91 0.80 13.61
N ILE A 26 12.95 0.80 12.27
CA ILE A 26 11.90 1.44 11.45
C ILE A 26 10.65 0.57 11.26
N VAL A 27 10.67 -0.70 11.66
CA VAL A 27 9.54 -1.64 11.49
C VAL A 27 8.27 -1.07 12.10
N THR A 28 8.34 -0.60 13.35
CA THR A 28 7.18 -0.08 14.08
C THR A 28 6.62 1.17 13.40
N THR A 29 7.49 2.08 12.96
CA THR A 29 7.09 3.30 12.24
C THR A 29 6.39 2.97 10.93
N LEU A 30 6.93 2.01 10.16
CA LEU A 30 6.28 1.53 8.93
C LEU A 30 4.94 0.85 9.20
N ALA A 31 4.83 0.08 10.28
CA ALA A 31 3.60 -0.60 10.66
C ALA A 31 2.50 0.39 11.05
N VAL A 32 2.84 1.42 11.83
CA VAL A 32 1.92 2.51 12.20
C VAL A 32 1.51 3.31 10.96
N LEU A 33 2.47 3.66 10.09
CA LEU A 33 2.18 4.38 8.84
C LEU A 33 1.21 3.59 7.96
N GLU A 34 1.49 2.30 7.72
CA GLU A 34 0.62 1.41 6.93
C GLU A 34 -0.79 1.37 7.55
N LEU A 35 -0.89 1.21 8.87
CA LEU A 35 -2.16 1.15 9.58
C LEU A 35 -2.96 2.45 9.44
N VAL A 36 -2.33 3.61 9.62
CA VAL A 36 -2.99 4.91 9.47
C VAL A 36 -3.55 5.08 8.05
N CYS A 37 -2.75 4.77 7.02
CA CYS A 37 -3.19 4.83 5.62
C CYS A 37 -4.39 3.90 5.37
N VAL A 38 -4.36 2.67 5.89
CA VAL A 38 -5.46 1.70 5.78
C VAL A 38 -6.72 2.17 6.49
N VAL A 39 -6.60 2.74 7.70
CA VAL A 39 -7.75 3.26 8.45
C VAL A 39 -8.40 4.42 7.71
N ILE A 40 -7.61 5.35 7.18
CA ILE A 40 -8.13 6.47 6.37
C ILE A 40 -8.82 5.95 5.10
N TYR A 41 -8.26 4.92 4.45
CA TYR A 41 -8.87 4.28 3.27
C TYR A 41 -10.18 3.54 3.60
N ALA A 42 -10.28 2.94 4.79
CA ALA A 42 -11.44 2.17 5.20
C ALA A 42 -12.69 3.03 5.42
N ILE A 43 -12.52 4.30 5.82
CA ILE A 43 -13.60 5.26 6.04
C ILE A 43 -14.09 5.78 4.67
N PRO A 44 -15.37 5.53 4.27
CA PRO A 44 -15.86 5.87 2.93
C PRO A 44 -15.68 7.36 2.56
N ALA A 45 -15.90 8.26 3.51
CA ALA A 45 -15.76 9.70 3.30
C ALA A 45 -14.31 10.14 2.99
N THR A 46 -13.31 9.35 3.37
CA THR A 46 -11.88 9.65 3.17
C THR A 46 -11.18 8.63 2.28
N ALA A 47 -11.92 7.73 1.62
CA ALA A 47 -11.37 6.61 0.86
C ALA A 47 -10.40 7.06 -0.25
N VAL A 48 -10.71 8.18 -0.93
CA VAL A 48 -9.83 8.78 -1.96
C VAL A 48 -8.50 9.24 -1.35
N LEU A 49 -8.53 9.94 -0.22
CA LEU A 49 -7.32 10.36 0.48
C LEU A 49 -6.50 9.16 0.95
N GLY A 50 -7.16 8.14 1.51
CA GLY A 50 -6.52 6.90 1.89
C GLY A 50 -5.86 6.18 0.71
N ALA A 51 -6.50 6.16 -0.46
CA ALA A 51 -5.93 5.59 -1.68
C ALA A 51 -4.68 6.36 -2.15
N ILE A 52 -4.68 7.69 -2.06
CA ILE A 52 -3.50 8.52 -2.37
C ILE A 52 -2.35 8.19 -1.42
N LEU A 53 -2.61 8.14 -0.11
CA LEU A 53 -1.60 7.81 0.90
C LEU A 53 -1.03 6.39 0.71
N LEU A 54 -1.90 5.41 0.45
CA LEU A 54 -1.49 4.04 0.15
C LEU A 54 -0.68 3.95 -1.14
N THR A 55 -0.98 4.77 -2.15
CA THR A 55 -0.19 4.83 -3.40
C THR A 55 1.23 5.28 -3.11
N GLY A 56 1.41 6.32 -2.27
CA GLY A 56 2.74 6.76 -1.82
C GLY A 56 3.49 5.67 -1.07
N TYR A 57 2.81 4.98 -0.15
CA TYR A 57 3.39 3.85 0.60
C TYR A 57 3.83 2.70 -0.31
N ILE A 58 2.98 2.31 -1.27
CA ILE A 58 3.27 1.27 -2.26
C ILE A 58 4.43 1.67 -3.17
N GLY A 59 4.52 2.94 -3.58
CA GLY A 59 5.67 3.46 -4.34
C GLY A 59 6.99 3.24 -3.59
N GLY A 60 7.02 3.52 -2.29
CA GLY A 60 8.17 3.22 -1.43
C GLY A 60 8.51 1.72 -1.39
N ALA A 61 7.50 0.85 -1.30
CA ALA A 61 7.70 -0.60 -1.35
C ALA A 61 8.29 -1.05 -2.70
N ILE A 62 7.75 -0.55 -3.82
CA ILE A 62 8.28 -0.83 -5.17
C ILE A 62 9.75 -0.44 -5.26
N CYS A 63 10.10 0.79 -4.87
CA CYS A 63 11.48 1.26 -4.88
C CYS A 63 12.40 0.40 -4.00
N THR A 64 11.92 -0.05 -2.83
CA THR A 64 12.70 -0.89 -1.91
C THR A 64 13.01 -2.26 -2.50
N HIS A 65 12.00 -2.94 -3.07
CA HIS A 65 12.19 -4.25 -3.71
C HIS A 65 13.04 -4.13 -4.98
N TRP A 66 12.76 -3.12 -5.82
CA TRP A 66 13.53 -2.91 -7.05
C TRP A 66 15.01 -2.65 -6.76
N ARG A 67 15.33 -1.90 -5.69
CA ARG A 67 16.72 -1.62 -5.28
C ARG A 67 17.52 -2.89 -5.01
N VAL A 68 16.90 -3.94 -4.47
CA VAL A 68 17.57 -5.21 -4.15
C VAL A 68 17.43 -6.27 -5.26
N GLY A 69 16.78 -5.93 -6.39
CA GLY A 69 16.56 -6.84 -7.51
C GLY A 69 15.36 -7.77 -7.36
N ASP A 70 14.51 -7.55 -6.35
CA ASP A 70 13.31 -8.34 -6.13
C ASP A 70 12.18 -7.99 -7.12
N PRO A 71 11.31 -8.95 -7.45
CA PRO A 71 10.11 -8.68 -8.22
C PRO A 71 9.11 -7.83 -7.43
N PHE A 72 8.58 -6.80 -8.07
CA PHE A 72 7.56 -5.89 -7.53
C PHE A 72 6.15 -5.88 -8.22
N PRO A 73 5.74 -6.83 -9.09
CA PRO A 73 4.38 -6.82 -9.67
C PRO A 73 3.25 -6.87 -8.64
N VAL A 74 3.46 -7.51 -7.49
CA VAL A 74 2.44 -7.65 -6.43
C VAL A 74 2.03 -6.28 -5.89
N GLN A 75 3.00 -5.39 -5.68
CA GLN A 75 2.82 -4.03 -5.19
C GLN A 75 1.99 -3.20 -6.19
N ILE A 76 2.27 -3.36 -7.49
CA ILE A 76 1.49 -2.73 -8.57
C ILE A 76 0.05 -3.22 -8.56
N VAL A 77 -0.16 -4.55 -8.48
CA VAL A 77 -1.51 -5.15 -8.44
C VAL A 77 -2.27 -4.66 -7.22
N ILE A 78 -1.64 -4.59 -6.05
CA ILE A 78 -2.27 -4.04 -4.83
C ILE A 78 -2.67 -2.58 -5.03
N GLY A 79 -1.79 -1.76 -5.60
CA GLY A 79 -2.10 -0.35 -5.91
C GLY A 79 -3.29 -0.22 -6.85
N ALA A 80 -3.33 -1.03 -7.91
CA ALA A 80 -4.46 -1.04 -8.85
C ALA A 80 -5.77 -1.48 -8.16
N LEU A 81 -5.73 -2.50 -7.30
CA LEU A 81 -6.90 -2.97 -6.56
C LEU A 81 -7.44 -1.92 -5.57
N ILE A 82 -6.56 -1.15 -4.92
CA ILE A 82 -6.97 -0.05 -4.04
C ILE A 82 -7.76 1.00 -4.81
N TRP A 83 -7.23 1.46 -5.96
CA TRP A 83 -7.93 2.43 -6.80
C TRP A 83 -9.21 1.87 -7.43
N LEU A 84 -9.20 0.59 -7.83
CA LEU A 84 -10.41 -0.09 -8.30
C LEU A 84 -11.48 -0.15 -7.19
N GLY A 85 -11.08 -0.40 -5.94
CA GLY A 85 -11.97 -0.37 -4.80
C GLY A 85 -12.64 1.00 -4.59
N VAL A 86 -11.87 2.09 -4.70
CA VAL A 86 -12.43 3.46 -4.67
C VAL A 86 -13.38 3.70 -5.83
N TYR A 87 -12.96 3.32 -7.05
CA TYR A 87 -13.77 3.47 -8.26
C TYR A 87 -15.12 2.74 -8.14
N LEU A 88 -15.14 1.53 -7.60
CA LEU A 88 -16.38 0.77 -7.40
C LEU A 88 -17.26 1.30 -6.27
N ARG A 89 -16.67 1.95 -5.25
CA ARG A 89 -17.38 2.48 -4.08
C ARG A 89 -18.01 3.84 -4.30
N GLU A 90 -17.46 4.65 -5.21
CA GLU A 90 -17.90 6.03 -5.43
C GLU A 90 -18.44 6.23 -6.86
N PRO A 91 -19.76 6.05 -7.09
CA PRO A 91 -20.38 6.22 -8.40
C PRO A 91 -20.18 7.62 -8.99
N ARG A 92 -19.96 8.64 -8.15
CA ARG A 92 -19.66 10.01 -8.62
C ARG A 92 -18.36 10.04 -9.42
N LEU A 93 -17.37 9.19 -9.11
CA LEU A 93 -16.12 9.11 -9.87
C LEU A 93 -16.34 8.57 -11.29
N TRP A 94 -17.39 7.79 -11.54
CA TRP A 94 -17.69 7.29 -12.90
C TRP A 94 -18.02 8.42 -13.87
N THR A 95 -18.56 9.53 -13.37
CA THR A 95 -18.85 10.71 -14.19
C THR A 95 -17.63 11.56 -14.50
N LEU A 96 -16.54 11.40 -13.74
CA LEU A 96 -15.30 12.17 -13.90
C LEU A 96 -14.28 11.47 -14.80
N ILE A 97 -14.33 10.14 -14.88
CA ILE A 97 -13.50 9.40 -15.82
C ILE A 97 -14.16 9.50 -17.20
N PRO A 98 -13.51 10.09 -18.21
CA PRO A 98 -14.03 10.10 -19.57
C PRO A 98 -13.91 8.69 -20.15
N THR A 99 -14.79 7.79 -19.72
CA THR A 99 -15.09 6.60 -20.52
C THR A 99 -15.66 7.15 -21.80
N ARG A 100 -14.87 7.12 -22.88
CA ARG A 100 -15.29 7.49 -24.22
C ARG A 100 -16.53 6.65 -24.53
N ARG A 101 -17.72 7.22 -24.32
CA ARG A 101 -18.96 6.70 -24.88
C ARG A 101 -18.82 6.92 -26.38
N GLY A 102 -18.43 5.85 -27.08
CA GLY A 102 -18.72 5.72 -28.49
C GLY A 102 -20.22 5.60 -28.69
#